data_AF-A0A3M0WRF7-F1
#
_entry.id   AF-A0A3M0WRF7-F1
#
_cell.length_a   1.000
_cell.length_b   1.000
_cell.length_c   1.000
_cell.angle_alpha   90.00
_cell.angle_beta   90.00
_cell.angle_gamma   90.00
#
_symmetry.space_group_name_H-M   'P 1'
#
loop_
_entity.id
_entity.type
_entity.pdbx_description
1 polymer ?
#
loop_
_entity_poly.entity_id
_entity_poly.type
_entity_poly.pdbx_seq_one_letter_code
_entity_poly.pdbx_strand_id
1 'polypeptide(L)'
;TPQFKISAKDSLGVSSYHIFITLNTFDLTDINMDNVYLYTVVTEKYISFAEPPGSNGETEFYDVMREMLPNPNGFQLIDLSSNSSKEFTYSVMLDSEWDVSQLNTVIFIQNKESKEVYQSFSIN
;
A
#
# COMPACT_ATOMS: atom_id res chain seq x y z
N THR A 1 -2.32 -18.36 14.61
CA THR A 1 -3.51 -17.56 14.27
C THR A 1 -3.06 -16.33 13.52
N PRO A 2 -3.77 -15.84 12.50
CA PRO A 2 -3.36 -14.61 11.80
C PRO A 2 -3.28 -13.45 12.80
N GLN A 3 -2.16 -12.73 12.84
CA GLN A 3 -1.96 -11.58 13.75
C GLN A 3 -2.71 -10.34 13.25
N PHE A 4 -2.76 -10.16 11.93
CA PHE A 4 -3.36 -9.02 11.27
C PHE A 4 -4.30 -9.45 10.13
N LYS A 5 -5.36 -8.69 9.91
CA LYS A 5 -6.20 -8.76 8.71
C LYS A 5 -6.46 -7.36 8.19
N ILE A 6 -6.12 -7.15 6.92
CA ILE A 6 -6.31 -5.90 6.21
C ILE A 6 -7.54 -6.06 5.31
N SER A 7 -8.37 -5.03 5.28
CA SER A 7 -9.36 -4.80 4.23
C SER A 7 -9.28 -3.34 3.82
N ALA A 8 -9.47 -3.05 2.54
CA ALA A 8 -9.50 -1.68 2.06
C ALA A 8 -10.60 -1.46 1.03
N LYS A 9 -10.91 -0.18 0.80
CA LYS A 9 -11.73 0.35 -0.28
C LYS A 9 -11.00 1.55 -0.87
N ASP A 10 -11.26 1.85 -2.12
CA ASP A 10 -10.75 3.04 -2.77
C ASP A 10 -11.87 3.83 -3.47
N SER A 11 -11.57 5.07 -3.82
CA SER A 11 -12.43 5.89 -4.65
C SER A 11 -11.65 6.95 -5.41
N LEU A 12 -12.13 7.25 -6.62
CA LEU A 12 -11.64 8.38 -7.41
C LEU A 12 -12.43 9.65 -7.06
N GLY A 13 -11.70 10.70 -6.71
CA GLY A 13 -12.16 12.08 -6.71
C GLY A 13 -11.91 12.76 -8.06
N VAL A 14 -12.11 14.08 -8.12
CA VAL A 14 -11.91 14.86 -9.36
C VAL A 14 -10.43 14.93 -9.75
N SER A 15 -9.54 15.10 -8.77
CA SER A 15 -8.09 15.21 -8.98
C SER A 15 -7.29 14.42 -7.94
N SER A 16 -7.95 13.50 -7.25
CA SER A 16 -7.37 12.74 -6.14
C SER A 16 -7.85 11.30 -6.15
N TYR A 17 -7.01 10.40 -5.67
CA TYR A 17 -7.35 9.02 -5.40
C TYR A 17 -7.32 8.79 -3.90
N HIS A 18 -8.40 8.23 -3.36
CA HIS A 18 -8.63 8.05 -1.93
C HIS A 18 -8.59 6.57 -1.57
N ILE A 19 -7.93 6.24 -0.47
CA ILE A 19 -7.75 4.88 0.02
C ILE A 19 -8.21 4.84 1.48
N PHE A 20 -9.12 3.92 1.78
CA PHE A 20 -9.69 3.69 3.10
C PHE A 20 -9.31 2.29 3.56
N ILE A 21 -8.58 2.18 4.66
CA ILE A 21 -8.02 0.93 5.17
C ILE A 21 -8.62 0.64 6.53
N THR A 22 -9.07 -0.59 6.73
CA THR A 22 -9.42 -1.14 8.05
C THR A 22 -8.43 -2.24 8.39
N LEU A 23 -7.70 -2.05 9.48
CA LEU A 23 -6.79 -3.03 10.05
C LEU A 23 -7.42 -3.66 11.29
N ASN A 24 -7.61 -4.98 11.28
CA ASN A 24 -7.98 -5.76 12.45
C ASN A 24 -6.75 -6.49 12.99
N THR A 25 -6.55 -6.42 14.30
CA THR A 25 -5.52 -7.18 15.02
C THR A 25 -6.18 -8.31 15.82
N PHE A 26 -5.47 -9.41 16.02
CA PHE A 26 -5.99 -10.56 16.76
C PHE A 26 -5.11 -10.90 17.96
N ASP A 27 -3.93 -11.45 17.72
CA ASP A 27 -2.97 -11.83 18.75
C ASP A 27 -1.61 -11.23 18.43
N LEU A 28 -1.16 -10.32 19.29
CA LEU A 28 0.09 -9.57 19.15
C LEU A 28 1.14 -9.96 20.21
N THR A 29 0.90 -10.98 21.03
CA THR A 29 1.74 -11.28 22.20
C THR A 29 3.22 -11.51 21.84
N ASP A 30 3.50 -12.10 20.68
CA ASP A 30 4.87 -12.39 20.22
C ASP A 30 5.40 -11.40 19.16
N ILE A 31 4.70 -10.28 18.95
CA ILE A 31 5.09 -9.26 17.97
C ILE A 31 5.72 -8.06 18.68
N ASN A 32 6.97 -7.76 18.33
CA ASN A 32 7.59 -6.49 18.72
C ASN A 32 7.01 -5.35 17.88
N MET A 33 5.99 -4.68 18.43
CA MET A 33 5.26 -3.60 17.77
C MET A 33 6.11 -2.36 17.45
N ASP A 34 7.26 -2.16 18.12
CA ASP A 34 8.14 -1.01 17.88
C ASP A 34 8.68 -0.99 16.43
N ASN A 35 8.77 -2.16 15.81
CA ASN A 35 9.28 -2.33 14.45
C ASN A 35 8.18 -2.61 13.42
N VAL A 36 6.90 -2.50 13.76
CA VAL A 36 5.80 -2.85 12.82
C VAL A 36 5.29 -1.62 12.10
N TYR A 37 5.31 -1.66 10.77
CA TYR A 37 4.90 -0.55 9.91
C TYR A 37 3.86 -1.00 8.89
N LEU A 38 2.86 -0.15 8.67
CA LEU A 38 1.92 -0.23 7.56
C LEU A 38 2.50 0.54 6.37
N TYR A 39 2.55 -0.12 5.22
CA TYR A 39 2.91 0.47 3.95
C TYR A 39 1.71 0.44 3.03
N THR A 40 1.42 1.57 2.40
CA THR A 40 0.37 1.71 1.38
C THR A 40 1.01 2.22 0.10
N VAL A 41 0.89 1.48 -0.99
CA VAL A 41 1.57 1.75 -2.25
C VAL A 41 0.52 1.86 -3.34
N VAL A 42 0.47 3.01 -3.99
CA VAL A 42 -0.29 3.19 -5.22
C VAL A 42 0.57 2.68 -6.37
N THR A 43 -0.01 1.82 -7.18
CA THR A 43 0.63 1.15 -8.31
C THR A 43 -0.21 1.34 -9.56
N GLU A 44 0.43 1.26 -10.72
CA GLU A 44 -0.22 1.17 -12.02
C GLU A 44 0.03 -0.21 -12.59
N LYS A 45 -1.04 -0.99 -12.77
CA LYS A 45 -1.01 -2.40 -13.18
C LYS A 45 -0.27 -2.60 -14.50
N TYR A 46 -0.41 -1.65 -15.42
CA TYR A 46 0.20 -1.72 -16.74
C TYR A 46 0.48 -0.33 -17.32
N ILE A 47 1.70 -0.14 -17.83
CA ILE A 47 2.13 1.02 -18.59
C ILE A 47 2.81 0.54 -19.87
N SER A 48 2.45 1.13 -21.02
CA SER A 48 3.15 0.91 -22.28
C SER A 48 3.70 2.21 -22.85
N PHE A 49 4.94 2.19 -23.30
CA PHE A 49 5.57 3.31 -24.01
C PHE A 49 5.70 3.01 -25.50
N ALA A 50 5.55 4.04 -26.34
CA ALA A 50 5.76 3.91 -27.78
C ALA A 50 7.24 3.65 -28.13
N GLU A 51 8.15 4.22 -27.35
CA GLU A 51 9.59 4.03 -27.44
C GLU A 51 10.14 3.67 -26.06
N PRO A 52 11.20 2.84 -25.98
CA PRO A 52 11.69 2.37 -24.70
C PRO A 52 12.24 3.54 -23.86
N PRO A 53 11.75 3.73 -22.62
CA PRO A 53 12.20 4.82 -21.75
C PRO A 53 13.64 4.60 -21.21
N GLY A 54 14.17 3.37 -21.35
CA GLY A 54 15.52 3.00 -20.95
C GLY A 54 16.33 2.35 -22.07
N SER A 55 17.61 2.10 -21.82
CA SER A 55 18.52 1.53 -22.83
C SER A 55 18.37 0.02 -23.06
N ASN A 56 17.50 -0.66 -22.31
CA ASN A 56 17.30 -2.11 -22.39
C ASN A 56 16.26 -2.53 -23.44
N GLY A 57 15.56 -1.58 -24.08
CA GLY A 57 14.54 -1.86 -25.10
C GLY A 57 13.18 -2.28 -24.56
N GLU A 58 12.96 -2.28 -23.24
CA GLU A 58 11.67 -2.62 -22.64
C GLU A 58 10.66 -1.49 -22.84
N THR A 59 9.44 -1.82 -23.26
CA THR A 59 8.35 -0.86 -23.47
C THR A 59 7.13 -1.14 -22.60
N GLU A 60 7.04 -2.33 -22.01
CA GLU A 60 5.91 -2.77 -21.21
C GLU A 60 6.33 -2.93 -19.75
N PHE A 61 5.57 -2.32 -18.85
CA PHE A 61 5.87 -2.33 -17.42
C PHE A 61 4.62 -2.70 -16.63
N TYR A 62 4.77 -3.60 -15.67
CA TYR A 62 3.68 -4.10 -14.83
C TYR A 62 3.89 -3.72 -13.37
N ASP A 63 2.79 -3.49 -12.65
CA ASP A 63 2.76 -3.14 -11.22
C ASP A 63 3.73 -2.01 -10.84
N VAL A 64 3.75 -0.94 -11.66
CA VAL A 64 4.66 0.19 -11.51
C VAL A 64 4.26 1.02 -10.30
N MET A 65 5.17 1.14 -9.33
CA MET A 65 4.95 1.98 -8.15
C MET A 65 4.87 3.46 -8.55
N ARG A 66 3.77 4.10 -8.16
CA ARG A 66 3.50 5.53 -8.39
C ARG A 66 3.80 6.36 -7.15
N GLU A 67 3.24 5.98 -6.00
CA GLU A 67 3.41 6.73 -4.74
C GLU A 67 3.35 5.80 -3.52
N MET A 68 4.12 6.12 -2.48
CA MET A 68 4.03 5.47 -1.16
C MET A 68 3.41 6.41 -0.14
N LEU A 69 2.34 5.96 0.50
CA LEU A 69 1.54 6.73 1.44
C LEU A 69 1.74 6.23 2.89
N PRO A 70 1.80 7.14 3.88
CA PRO A 70 1.82 8.61 3.72
C PRO A 70 3.17 9.14 3.22
N ASN A 71 4.20 8.30 3.24
CA ASN A 71 5.53 8.54 2.67
C ASN A 71 6.27 7.18 2.54
N PRO A 72 7.44 7.14 1.88
CA PRO A 72 8.20 5.90 1.68
C PRO A 72 8.66 5.16 2.94
N ASN A 73 8.68 5.82 4.11
CA ASN A 73 9.05 5.17 5.37
C ASN A 73 7.92 4.35 6.00
N GLY A 74 6.71 4.40 5.42
CA GLY A 74 5.50 3.78 5.97
C GLY A 74 4.94 4.54 7.18
N PHE A 75 3.94 3.96 7.82
CA PHE A 75 3.33 4.45 9.05
C PHE A 75 3.58 3.45 10.18
N GLN A 76 4.23 3.88 11.26
CA GLN A 76 4.49 3.00 12.41
C GLN A 76 3.18 2.67 13.12
N LEU A 77 2.91 1.38 13.34
CA LEU A 77 1.72 0.91 14.03
C LEU A 77 1.91 0.94 15.56
N ILE A 78 1.84 2.15 16.11
CA ILE A 78 1.84 2.37 17.58
C ILE A 78 0.44 2.16 18.19
N ASP A 79 0.44 1.81 19.47
CA ASP A 79 -0.75 1.71 20.33
C ASP A 79 -1.85 0.75 19.82
N LEU A 80 -1.46 -0.36 19.20
CA LEU A 80 -2.39 -1.44 18.84
C LEU A 80 -2.47 -2.47 19.97
N SER A 81 -3.69 -2.86 20.32
CA SER A 81 -3.95 -3.99 21.22
C SER A 81 -4.44 -5.20 20.45
N SER A 82 -4.27 -6.40 21.01
CA SER A 82 -4.92 -7.62 20.53
C SER A 82 -6.44 -7.44 20.45
N ASN A 83 -7.07 -8.02 19.42
CA ASN A 83 -8.52 -7.94 19.17
C ASN A 83 -9.06 -6.51 19.02
N SER A 84 -8.32 -5.62 18.36
CA SER A 84 -8.75 -4.25 18.08
C SER A 84 -8.86 -3.98 16.58
N SER A 85 -9.45 -2.84 16.25
CA SER A 85 -9.56 -2.34 14.88
C SER A 85 -9.07 -0.90 14.80
N LYS A 86 -8.36 -0.56 13.73
CA LYS A 86 -7.87 0.80 13.43
C LYS A 86 -8.10 1.12 11.97
N GLU A 87 -8.57 2.33 11.73
CA GLU A 87 -8.83 2.84 10.38
C GLU A 87 -7.76 3.83 9.95
N PHE A 88 -7.42 3.80 8.67
CA PHE A 88 -6.51 4.75 8.03
C PHE A 88 -7.15 5.28 6.76
N THR A 89 -7.00 6.57 6.52
CA THR A 89 -7.43 7.21 5.28
C THR A 89 -6.25 7.94 4.68
N TYR A 90 -5.96 7.65 3.43
CA TYR A 90 -4.96 8.35 2.64
C TYR A 90 -5.58 8.93 1.38
N SER A 91 -4.92 9.95 0.84
CA SER A 91 -5.24 10.51 -0.46
C SER A 91 -3.96 10.91 -1.17
N VAL A 92 -3.93 10.70 -2.47
CA VAL A 92 -2.87 11.16 -3.36
C VAL A 92 -3.46 12.02 -4.47
N MET A 93 -2.73 13.07 -4.88
CA MET A 93 -3.09 13.84 -6.07
C MET A 93 -2.81 13.00 -7.30
N LEU A 94 -3.75 12.99 -8.24
CA LEU A 94 -3.57 12.28 -9.51
C LEU A 94 -2.63 13.08 -10.41
N ASP A 95 -1.61 12.41 -10.94
CA ASP A 95 -0.80 12.95 -12.03
C ASP A 95 -1.50 12.71 -13.38
N SER A 96 -1.35 13.65 -14.31
CA SER A 96 -1.86 13.52 -15.67
C SER A 96 -1.24 12.36 -16.46
N GLU A 97 -0.07 11.89 -16.07
CA GLU A 97 0.63 10.75 -16.68
C GLU A 97 0.13 9.38 -16.18
N TRP A 98 -0.77 9.35 -15.18
CA TRP A 98 -1.27 8.09 -14.62
C TRP A 98 -2.55 7.67 -15.32
N ASP A 99 -2.62 6.41 -15.76
CA ASP A 99 -3.89 5.83 -16.20
C ASP A 99 -4.70 5.41 -14.98
N VAL A 100 -5.70 6.24 -14.63
CA VAL A 100 -6.61 6.01 -13.51
C VAL A 100 -7.34 4.66 -13.56
N SER A 101 -7.54 4.09 -14.75
CA SER A 101 -8.17 2.76 -14.91
C SER A 101 -7.21 1.60 -14.57
N GLN A 102 -5.90 1.88 -14.61
CA GLN A 102 -4.84 0.94 -14.28
C GLN A 102 -4.34 1.09 -12.85
N LEU A 103 -4.86 2.04 -12.06
CA LEU A 103 -4.49 2.15 -10.66
C LEU A 103 -4.90 0.93 -9.85
N ASN A 104 -4.06 0.60 -8.88
CA ASN A 104 -4.25 -0.45 -7.89
C ASN A 104 -3.52 -0.02 -6.61
N THR A 105 -4.01 -0.48 -5.46
CA THR A 105 -3.36 -0.20 -4.17
C THR A 105 -2.88 -1.48 -3.52
N VAL A 106 -1.59 -1.55 -3.20
CA VAL A 106 -0.97 -2.63 -2.42
C VAL A 106 -0.72 -2.13 -1.00
N ILE A 107 -1.21 -2.87 -0.01
CA ILE A 107 -1.06 -2.56 1.40
C ILE A 107 -0.38 -3.74 2.07
N PHE A 108 0.66 -3.49 2.86
CA PHE A 108 1.31 -4.55 3.62
C PHE A 108 1.79 -4.06 4.98
N ILE A 109 1.84 -5.00 5.93
CA ILE A 109 2.39 -4.78 7.26
C ILE A 109 3.71 -5.52 7.32
N GLN A 110 4.78 -4.81 7.67
CA GLN A 110 6.13 -5.35 7.67
C GLN A 110 6.86 -4.97 8.97
N ASN A 111 7.69 -5.90 9.45
CA ASN A 111 8.73 -5.60 10.42
C ASN A 111 9.87 -4.83 9.75
N LYS A 112 10.14 -3.61 10.16
CA LYS A 112 11.14 -2.74 9.55
C LYS A 112 12.58 -3.20 9.76
N GLU A 113 12.85 -4.00 10.79
CA GLU A 113 14.18 -4.54 11.07
C GLU A 113 14.40 -5.86 10.33
N SER A 114 13.55 -6.87 10.55
CA SER A 114 13.69 -8.19 9.92
C SER A 114 13.25 -8.25 8.46
N LYS A 115 12.50 -7.24 8.00
CA LYS A 115 11.85 -7.17 6.67
C LYS A 115 10.76 -8.21 6.44
N GLU A 116 10.37 -8.97 7.46
CA GLU A 116 9.26 -9.92 7.39
C GLU A 116 7.93 -9.20 7.14
N VAL A 117 7.17 -9.68 6.16
CA VAL A 117 5.81 -9.20 5.87
C VAL A 117 4.81 -10.08 6.62
N TYR A 118 4.09 -9.48 7.57
CA TYR A 118 3.10 -10.19 8.39
C TYR A 118 1.75 -10.35 7.68
N GLN A 119 1.40 -9.41 6.80
CA GLN A 119 0.15 -9.42 6.06
C GLN A 119 0.26 -8.53 4.83
N SER A 120 -0.42 -8.90 3.75
CA SER A 120 -0.57 -8.09 2.54
C SER A 120 -1.99 -8.14 2.00
N PHE A 121 -2.43 -7.07 1.36
CA PHE A 121 -3.72 -6.93 0.72
C PHE A 121 -3.58 -6.07 -0.52
N SER A 122 -4.29 -6.39 -1.59
CA SER A 122 -4.36 -5.57 -2.80
C SER A 122 -5.82 -5.30 -3.15
N ILE A 123 -6.11 -4.08 -3.60
CA ILE A 123 -7.42 -3.69 -4.11
C ILE A 123 -7.31 -3.03 -5.48
N ASN A 124 -8.20 -3.46 -6.36
CA ASN A 124 -8.44 -3.02 -7.72
C ASN A 124 -9.92 -2.67 -7.87
#